data_AF-A0A7S4I790-F1
#
_entry.id   AF-A0A7S4I790-F1
#
_cell.length_a   1.000
_cell.length_b   1.000
_cell.length_c   1.000
_cell.angle_alpha   90.00
_cell.angle_beta   90.00
_cell.angle_gamma   90.00
#
_symmetry.space_group_name_H-M   'P 1'
#
loop_
_entity.id
_entity.type
_entity.pdbx_description
1 polymer ?
#
loop_
_entity_poly.entity_id
_entity_poly.type
_entity_poly.pdbx_seq_one_letter_code
_entity_poly.pdbx_strand_id
1 'polypeptide(L)'
;NQPQFYSPTRLIYQSRPPFLRAAFGDTVRTALTASLPPGSFATSVQFAYSIAVIFTFPLQAFPALEVACHTTGQKAGGNEGLTAVVRNRDVIASVAVCLLGVVAYFAIDYLGNVVSLLGSLVGIPIALVFPPLMHNELVRDSGRGRRLINYAVAGLGVLAMGAASFTTIVSWDKGAE
;
A
#
# COMPACT_ATOMS: atom_id res chain seq x y z
N ASN A 1 34.21 -25.29 -0.46
CA ASN A 1 33.05 -26.14 -0.16
C ASN A 1 31.80 -25.42 -0.67
N GLN A 2 31.35 -25.82 -1.86
CA GLN A 2 30.13 -25.52 -2.66
C GLN A 2 28.98 -24.71 -2.00
N PRO A 3 28.14 -24.00 -2.77
CA PRO A 3 28.43 -23.13 -3.92
C PRO A 3 27.64 -21.80 -3.92
N GLN A 4 28.05 -20.93 -4.84
CA GLN A 4 27.39 -19.72 -5.28
C GLN A 4 25.96 -19.95 -5.80
N PHE A 5 24.97 -19.31 -5.19
CA PHE A 5 23.63 -19.14 -5.77
C PHE A 5 23.36 -17.65 -5.95
N TYR A 6 23.95 -17.08 -7.00
CA TYR A 6 23.67 -15.72 -7.45
C TYR A 6 22.33 -15.77 -8.19
N SER A 7 21.28 -15.26 -7.54
CA SER A 7 19.99 -15.06 -8.18
C SER A 7 20.09 -13.90 -9.19
N PRO A 8 19.82 -14.12 -10.48
CA PRO A 8 19.92 -13.08 -11.52
C PRO A 8 18.92 -11.92 -11.34
N THR A 9 17.99 -12.02 -10.38
CA THR A 9 16.97 -11.01 -10.07
C THR A 9 17.46 -9.84 -9.23
N ARG A 10 18.56 -9.96 -8.46
CA ARG A 10 19.06 -8.84 -7.64
C ARG A 10 19.85 -7.79 -8.43
N LEU A 11 20.49 -8.15 -9.54
CA LEU A 11 21.25 -7.21 -10.38
C LEU A 11 20.35 -6.29 -11.21
N ILE A 12 19.13 -6.73 -11.51
CA ILE A 12 18.12 -5.94 -12.23
C ILE A 12 17.48 -4.89 -11.30
N TYR A 13 17.42 -5.15 -9.99
CA TYR A 13 16.78 -4.27 -9.02
C TYR A 13 17.70 -3.21 -8.39
N GLN A 14 19.01 -3.48 -8.31
CA GLN A 14 19.96 -2.58 -7.68
C GLN A 14 20.55 -1.53 -8.63
N SER A 15 20.33 -1.69 -9.94
CA SER A 15 20.54 -0.62 -10.90
C SER A 15 19.26 0.21 -10.97
N ARG A 16 19.26 1.41 -10.37
CA ARG A 16 18.33 2.48 -10.81
C ARG A 16 18.42 2.47 -12.33
N PRO A 17 17.35 2.16 -13.08
CA PRO A 17 17.54 1.89 -14.48
C PRO A 17 18.00 3.19 -15.15
N PRO A 18 19.29 3.30 -15.56
CA PRO A 18 19.83 4.58 -16.04
C PRO A 18 19.12 5.00 -17.34
N PHE A 19 18.50 4.04 -18.02
CA PHE A 19 17.66 4.24 -19.18
C PHE A 19 16.41 5.09 -18.89
N LEU A 20 15.80 5.00 -17.70
CA LEU A 20 14.62 5.82 -17.36
C LEU A 20 15.03 7.27 -17.12
N ARG A 21 16.14 7.50 -16.42
CA ARG A 21 16.64 8.85 -16.14
C ARG A 21 17.19 9.52 -17.41
N ALA A 22 17.79 8.74 -18.30
CA ALA A 22 18.25 9.21 -19.61
C ALA A 22 17.11 9.52 -20.59
N ALA A 23 15.98 8.80 -20.52
CA ALA A 23 14.84 9.01 -21.41
C ALA A 23 13.85 10.09 -20.93
N PHE A 24 13.72 10.32 -19.62
CA PHE A 24 12.70 11.22 -19.05
C PHE A 24 13.24 12.50 -18.37
N GLY A 25 14.57 12.70 -18.29
CA GLY A 25 15.18 13.89 -17.68
C GLY A 25 15.01 13.98 -16.16
N ASP A 26 15.73 14.90 -15.52
CA ASP A 26 15.90 14.99 -14.05
C ASP A 26 14.65 15.48 -13.27
N THR A 27 13.52 15.74 -13.93
CA THR A 27 12.29 16.26 -13.30
C THR A 27 11.15 15.24 -13.37
N VAL A 28 11.32 14.10 -12.73
CA VAL A 28 10.26 13.07 -12.65
C VAL A 28 9.30 13.44 -11.52
N ARG A 29 8.12 13.97 -11.86
CA ARG A 29 7.04 14.17 -10.89
C ARG A 29 6.54 12.80 -10.40
N THR A 30 6.04 12.78 -9.17
CA THR A 30 5.56 11.61 -8.41
C THR A 30 4.47 10.78 -9.12
N ALA A 31 3.79 11.34 -10.12
CA ALA A 31 3.02 10.59 -11.09
C ALA A 31 3.80 10.46 -12.41
N LEU A 32 4.24 9.23 -12.74
CA LEU A 32 4.93 8.90 -14.00
C LEU A 32 4.15 9.39 -15.24
N THR A 33 2.82 9.45 -15.16
CA THR A 33 1.95 9.97 -16.24
C THR A 33 2.00 11.48 -16.41
N ALA A 34 2.38 12.27 -15.40
CA ALA A 34 2.47 13.73 -15.47
C ALA A 34 3.81 14.25 -16.03
N SER A 35 4.78 13.35 -16.31
CA SER A 35 6.12 13.69 -16.82
C SER A 35 6.34 13.26 -18.28
N LEU A 36 5.32 12.77 -18.98
CA LEU A 36 5.45 12.41 -20.40
C LEU A 36 5.42 13.68 -21.28
N PRO A 37 6.32 13.82 -22.28
CA PRO A 37 6.27 14.91 -23.25
C PRO A 37 4.92 14.88 -24.00
N PRO A 38 4.29 16.04 -24.24
CA PRO A 38 2.99 16.09 -24.92
C PRO A 38 3.14 15.57 -26.36
N GLY A 39 2.56 14.40 -26.62
CA GLY A 39 2.53 13.76 -27.93
C GLY A 39 1.37 12.77 -28.01
N SER A 40 0.88 12.47 -29.22
CA SER A 40 -0.29 11.61 -29.45
C SER A 40 -0.19 10.22 -28.77
N PHE A 41 1.04 9.67 -28.68
CA PHE A 41 1.30 8.41 -27.99
C PHE A 41 1.17 8.51 -26.46
N ALA A 42 1.59 9.62 -25.86
CA ALA A 42 1.49 9.86 -24.42
C ALA A 42 0.03 9.93 -23.96
N THR A 43 -0.82 10.60 -24.73
CA THR A 43 -2.26 10.70 -24.46
C THR A 43 -2.93 9.33 -24.50
N SER A 44 -2.54 8.45 -25.43
CA SER A 44 -3.05 7.08 -25.52
C SER A 44 -2.71 6.25 -24.28
N VAL A 45 -1.46 6.34 -23.80
CA VAL A 45 -1.01 5.64 -22.59
C VAL A 45 -1.71 6.18 -21.34
N GLN A 46 -1.85 7.50 -21.21
CA GLN A 46 -2.58 8.12 -20.10
C GLN A 46 -4.06 7.71 -20.10
N PHE A 47 -4.69 7.65 -21.27
CA PHE A 47 -6.06 7.20 -21.41
C PHE A 47 -6.23 5.72 -21.00
N ALA A 48 -5.35 4.84 -21.47
CA ALA A 48 -5.33 3.43 -21.08
C ALA A 48 -5.10 3.25 -19.57
N TYR A 49 -4.20 4.04 -18.96
CA TYR A 49 -3.96 4.04 -17.52
C TYR A 49 -5.21 4.43 -16.73
N SER A 50 -5.90 5.51 -17.14
CA SER A 50 -7.14 5.94 -16.48
C SER A 50 -8.22 4.85 -16.52
N ILE A 51 -8.39 4.16 -17.66
CA ILE A 51 -9.32 3.01 -17.76
C ILE A 51 -8.91 1.89 -16.80
N ALA A 52 -7.61 1.55 -16.77
CA ALA A 52 -7.10 0.50 -15.89
C ALA A 52 -7.34 0.84 -14.41
N VAL A 53 -7.15 2.10 -14.02
CA VAL A 53 -7.38 2.57 -12.64
C VAL A 53 -8.87 2.50 -12.28
N ILE A 54 -9.76 2.95 -13.18
CA ILE A 54 -11.22 2.87 -12.98
C ILE A 54 -11.68 1.43 -12.79
N PHE A 55 -11.06 0.46 -13.47
CA PHE A 55 -11.37 -0.96 -13.30
C PHE A 55 -10.68 -1.60 -12.08
N THR A 56 -9.52 -1.10 -11.68
CA THR A 56 -8.75 -1.64 -10.55
C THR A 56 -9.40 -1.29 -9.21
N PHE A 57 -9.87 -0.06 -9.02
CA PHE A 57 -10.52 0.35 -7.77
C PHE A 57 -11.72 -0.53 -7.36
N PRO A 58 -12.69 -0.87 -8.22
CA PRO A 58 -13.81 -1.74 -7.84
C PRO A 58 -13.35 -3.18 -7.58
N LEU A 59 -12.37 -3.69 -8.33
CA LEU A 59 -11.81 -5.02 -8.10
C LEU A 59 -11.09 -5.12 -6.74
N GLN A 60 -10.38 -4.07 -6.34
CA GLN A 60 -9.71 -4.01 -5.03
C GLN A 60 -10.68 -3.73 -3.88
N ALA A 61 -11.78 -3.01 -4.13
CA ALA A 61 -12.80 -2.75 -3.12
C ALA A 61 -13.59 -4.01 -2.74
N PHE A 62 -13.74 -4.98 -3.65
CA PHE A 62 -14.46 -6.23 -3.40
C PHE A 62 -13.97 -6.99 -2.14
N PRO A 63 -12.69 -7.37 -2.00
CA PRO A 63 -12.21 -8.06 -0.81
C PRO A 63 -12.27 -7.17 0.45
N ALA A 64 -12.07 -5.86 0.32
CA ALA A 64 -12.17 -4.94 1.45
C ALA A 64 -13.60 -4.87 2.00
N LEU A 65 -14.61 -4.85 1.12
CA LEU A 65 -16.03 -4.83 1.50
C LEU A 65 -16.48 -6.14 2.13
N GLU A 66 -16.01 -7.28 1.63
CA GLU A 66 -16.31 -8.59 2.23
C GLU A 66 -15.82 -8.67 3.67
N VAL A 67 -14.56 -8.28 3.92
CA VAL A 67 -13.97 -8.24 5.27
C VAL A 67 -14.68 -7.22 6.15
N ALA A 68 -14.98 -6.02 5.65
CA ALA A 68 -15.70 -4.99 6.40
C ALA A 68 -17.12 -5.43 6.79
N CYS A 69 -17.81 -6.15 5.90
CA CYS A 69 -19.14 -6.70 6.15
C CYS A 69 -19.10 -7.79 7.22
N HIS A 70 -18.16 -8.74 7.13
CA HIS A 70 -18.01 -9.82 8.11
C HIS A 70 -17.67 -9.27 9.50
N THR A 71 -16.74 -8.33 9.59
CA THR A 71 -16.36 -7.72 10.88
C THR A 71 -17.47 -6.87 11.51
N THR A 72 -18.24 -6.15 10.70
CA THR A 72 -19.37 -5.35 11.18
C THR A 72 -20.56 -6.22 11.57
N GLY A 73 -20.88 -7.25 10.77
CA GLY A 73 -21.96 -8.21 11.05
C GLY A 73 -21.71 -9.01 12.34
N GLN A 74 -20.45 -9.41 12.59
CA GLN A 74 -20.07 -10.07 13.86
C GLN A 74 -20.25 -9.14 15.07
N LYS A 75 -19.92 -7.85 14.94
CA LYS A 75 -20.07 -6.86 16.01
C LYS A 75 -21.53 -6.44 16.27
N ALA A 76 -22.38 -6.47 15.24
CA ALA A 76 -23.77 -6.00 15.30
C ALA A 76 -24.80 -7.05 15.76
N GLY A 77 -24.37 -8.22 16.26
CA GLY A 77 -25.27 -9.24 16.81
C GLY A 77 -25.27 -10.60 16.08
N GLY A 78 -24.24 -10.91 15.28
CA GLY A 78 -24.12 -12.22 14.61
C GLY A 78 -24.93 -12.31 13.31
N ASN A 79 -25.51 -13.48 13.01
CA ASN A 79 -26.12 -13.78 11.70
C ASN A 79 -27.25 -12.81 11.28
N GLU A 80 -28.02 -12.28 12.23
CA GLU A 80 -29.10 -11.33 11.95
C GLU A 80 -28.56 -9.96 11.53
N GLY A 81 -27.52 -9.47 12.21
CA GLY A 81 -26.78 -8.26 11.86
C GLY A 81 -26.01 -8.40 10.54
N LEU A 82 -25.40 -9.56 10.29
CA LEU A 82 -24.73 -9.86 9.02
C LEU A 82 -25.72 -9.75 7.84
N THR A 83 -26.93 -10.30 7.97
CA THR A 83 -27.94 -10.23 6.90
C THR A 83 -28.40 -8.79 6.63
N ALA A 84 -28.50 -7.96 7.68
CA ALA A 84 -28.81 -6.54 7.54
C ALA A 84 -27.66 -5.73 6.91
N VAL A 85 -26.41 -6.01 7.26
CA VAL A 85 -25.23 -5.33 6.70
C VAL A 85 -24.95 -5.78 5.26
N VAL A 86 -25.12 -7.07 4.95
CA VAL A 86 -25.01 -7.61 3.58
C VAL A 86 -26.01 -6.93 2.63
N ARG A 87 -27.21 -6.64 3.12
CA ARG A 87 -28.24 -5.90 2.35
C ARG A 87 -27.84 -4.45 2.06
N ASN A 88 -27.04 -3.82 2.93
CA ASN A 88 -26.56 -2.44 2.77
C ASN A 88 -25.15 -2.36 2.18
N ARG A 89 -24.60 -3.46 1.64
CA ARG A 89 -23.24 -3.53 1.10
C ARG A 89 -22.98 -2.45 0.03
N ASP A 90 -23.98 -2.17 -0.81
CA ASP A 90 -23.85 -1.23 -1.93
C ASP A 90 -23.77 0.23 -1.42
N VAL A 91 -24.43 0.51 -0.30
CA VAL A 91 -24.38 1.82 0.38
C VAL A 91 -23.02 2.00 1.07
N ILE A 92 -22.51 0.97 1.74
CA ILE A 92 -21.19 1.03 2.39
C ILE A 92 -20.10 1.21 1.33
N ALA A 93 -20.21 0.50 0.20
CA ALA A 93 -19.31 0.64 -0.94
C ALA A 93 -19.33 2.04 -1.53
N SER A 94 -20.53 2.61 -1.77
CA SER A 94 -20.64 3.96 -2.34
C SER A 94 -20.10 5.03 -1.40
N VAL A 95 -20.40 4.94 -0.09
CA VAL A 95 -19.87 5.85 0.93
C VAL A 95 -18.34 5.76 0.99
N ALA A 96 -17.77 4.56 0.98
CA ALA A 96 -16.31 4.38 0.99
C ALA A 96 -15.65 5.00 -0.24
N VAL A 97 -16.21 4.81 -1.43
CA VAL A 97 -15.71 5.42 -2.68
C VAL A 97 -15.87 6.94 -2.67
N CYS A 98 -17.00 7.47 -2.16
CA CYS A 98 -17.20 8.90 -2.00
C CYS A 98 -16.16 9.51 -1.05
N LEU A 99 -15.88 8.87 0.09
CA LEU A 99 -14.85 9.33 1.03
C LEU A 99 -13.46 9.31 0.40
N LEU A 100 -13.11 8.26 -0.35
CA LEU A 100 -11.86 8.19 -1.12
C LEU A 100 -11.75 9.33 -2.14
N GLY A 101 -12.85 9.69 -2.80
CA GLY A 101 -12.91 10.83 -3.72
C GLY A 101 -12.64 12.17 -3.03
N VAL A 102 -13.23 12.38 -1.84
CA VAL A 102 -12.97 13.58 -1.02
C VAL A 102 -11.51 13.63 -0.59
N VAL A 103 -10.96 12.52 -0.10
CA VAL A 103 -9.54 12.44 0.29
C VAL A 103 -8.62 12.67 -0.91
N ALA A 104 -8.95 12.12 -2.09
CA ALA A 104 -8.18 12.31 -3.32
C ALA A 104 -8.14 13.77 -3.78
N TYR A 105 -9.25 14.50 -3.62
CA TYR A 105 -9.32 15.93 -3.92
C TYR A 105 -8.31 16.73 -3.07
N PHE A 106 -8.21 16.43 -1.78
CA PHE A 106 -7.21 17.07 -0.90
C PHE A 106 -5.78 16.55 -1.11
N ALA A 107 -5.63 15.30 -1.56
CA ALA A 107 -4.32 14.65 -1.68
C ALA A 107 -3.60 14.95 -3.00
N ILE A 108 -4.25 15.55 -4.00
CA ILE A 108 -3.67 15.73 -5.35
C ILE A 108 -2.40 16.59 -5.34
N ASP A 109 -2.36 17.61 -4.47
CA ASP A 109 -1.23 18.55 -4.36
C ASP A 109 0.01 17.90 -3.73
N TYR A 110 -0.18 16.88 -2.89
CA TYR A 110 0.89 16.22 -2.14
C TYR A 110 0.87 14.69 -2.30
N LEU A 111 0.41 14.19 -3.46
CA LEU A 111 0.16 12.77 -3.70
C LEU A 111 1.38 11.90 -3.39
N GLY A 112 2.58 12.39 -3.68
CA GLY A 112 3.83 11.70 -3.36
C GLY A 112 4.07 11.51 -1.86
N ASN A 113 3.83 12.57 -1.07
CA ASN A 113 4.01 12.53 0.38
C ASN A 113 2.94 11.65 1.03
N VAL A 114 1.68 11.74 0.57
CA VAL A 114 0.58 10.91 1.07
C VAL A 114 0.81 9.43 0.78
N VAL A 115 1.24 9.08 -0.43
CA VAL A 115 1.55 7.68 -0.80
C VAL A 115 2.74 7.15 -0.01
N SER A 116 3.78 7.96 0.20
CA SER A 116 4.94 7.58 1.03
C SER A 116 4.55 7.39 2.50
N LEU A 117 3.67 8.24 3.03
CA LEU A 117 3.15 8.14 4.38
C LEU A 117 2.30 6.87 4.54
N LEU A 118 1.37 6.59 3.62
CA LEU A 118 0.56 5.36 3.64
C LEU A 118 1.42 4.10 3.53
N GLY A 119 2.44 4.12 2.67
CA GLY A 119 3.38 3.01 2.53
C GLY A 119 4.20 2.76 3.80
N SER A 120 4.64 3.82 4.47
CA SER A 120 5.41 3.70 5.73
C SER A 120 4.56 3.36 6.94
N LEU A 121 3.38 3.97 7.07
CA LEU A 121 2.50 3.83 8.23
C LEU A 121 1.66 2.55 8.18
N VAL A 122 1.25 2.09 7.00
CA VAL A 122 0.39 0.91 6.83
C VAL A 122 1.14 -0.23 6.14
N GLY A 123 1.93 0.06 5.10
CA GLY A 123 2.65 -0.96 4.33
C GLY A 123 3.75 -1.68 5.12
N ILE A 124 4.62 -0.95 5.81
CA ILE A 124 5.73 -1.52 6.61
C ILE A 124 5.22 -2.45 7.73
N PRO A 125 4.28 -2.04 8.60
CA PRO A 125 3.81 -2.93 9.66
C PRO A 125 3.06 -4.14 9.09
N ILE A 126 2.25 -3.99 8.03
CA ILE A 126 1.58 -5.15 7.41
C ILE A 126 2.62 -6.12 6.85
N ALA A 127 3.66 -5.64 6.17
CA ALA A 127 4.67 -6.52 5.58
C ALA A 127 5.56 -7.22 6.61
N LEU A 128 5.92 -6.54 7.71
CA LEU A 128 6.90 -7.04 8.69
C LEU A 128 6.27 -7.67 9.94
N VAL A 129 5.11 -7.19 10.38
CA VAL A 129 4.45 -7.61 11.64
C VAL A 129 3.40 -8.70 11.38
N PHE A 130 2.71 -8.68 10.24
CA PHE A 130 1.68 -9.68 9.95
C PHE A 130 2.24 -11.12 9.83
N PRO A 131 3.38 -11.39 9.15
CA PRO A 131 3.93 -12.74 9.07
C PRO A 131 4.32 -13.37 10.41
N PRO A 132 5.04 -12.70 11.34
CA PRO A 132 5.37 -13.28 12.65
C PRO A 132 4.14 -13.46 13.55
N LEU A 133 3.12 -12.59 13.42
CA LEU A 133 1.86 -12.77 14.14
C LEU A 133 1.11 -14.03 13.68
N MET A 134 0.98 -14.23 12.37
CA MET A 134 0.39 -15.45 11.82
C MET A 134 1.19 -16.69 12.24
N HIS A 135 2.53 -16.62 12.22
CA HIS A 135 3.38 -17.74 12.66
C HIS A 135 3.20 -18.06 14.15
N ASN A 136 3.01 -17.06 15.01
CA ASN A 136 2.81 -17.25 16.44
C ASN A 136 1.44 -17.87 16.78
N GLU A 137 0.38 -17.52 16.02
CA GLU A 137 -0.95 -18.11 16.18
C GLU A 137 -1.01 -19.56 15.66
N LEU A 138 -0.37 -19.85 14.53
CA LEU A 138 -0.40 -21.21 13.94
C LEU A 138 0.53 -22.20 14.67
N VAL A 139 1.64 -21.77 15.25
CA VAL A 139 2.60 -22.64 15.93
C VAL A 139 2.59 -22.39 17.44
N ARG A 140 1.53 -22.88 18.09
CA ARG A 140 1.33 -22.78 19.55
C ARG A 140 2.46 -23.41 20.38
N ASP A 141 3.29 -24.27 19.79
CA ASP A 141 4.32 -25.08 20.45
C ASP A 141 5.77 -24.71 20.07
N SER A 142 6.03 -23.44 19.73
CA SER A 142 7.39 -22.98 19.44
C SER A 142 8.18 -22.59 20.70
N GLY A 143 9.41 -23.11 20.81
CA GLY A 143 10.34 -22.81 21.91
C GLY A 143 10.58 -21.31 22.14
N ARG A 144 10.86 -20.93 23.40
CA ARG A 144 11.00 -19.54 23.89
C ARG A 144 11.87 -18.63 22.99
N GLY A 145 12.93 -19.17 22.38
CA GLY A 145 13.81 -18.43 21.47
C GLY A 145 13.14 -18.01 20.16
N ARG A 146 12.27 -18.84 19.57
CA ARG A 146 11.54 -18.54 18.32
C ARG A 146 10.52 -17.44 18.54
N ARG A 147 9.83 -17.46 19.69
CA ARG A 147 8.90 -16.39 20.11
C ARG A 147 9.63 -15.07 20.29
N LEU A 148 10.81 -15.07 20.91
CA LEU A 148 11.62 -13.86 21.07
C LEU A 148 12.01 -13.25 19.72
N ILE A 149 12.42 -14.06 18.75
CA ILE A 149 12.74 -13.59 17.39
C ILE A 149 11.51 -12.98 16.72
N ASN A 150 10.33 -13.61 16.81
CA ASN A 150 9.09 -13.07 16.25
C ASN A 150 8.73 -11.71 16.86
N TYR A 151 8.84 -11.57 18.18
CA TYR A 151 8.60 -10.29 18.87
C TYR A 151 9.66 -9.23 18.50
N ALA A 152 10.92 -9.62 18.34
CA ALA A 152 11.98 -8.71 17.92
C ALA A 152 11.75 -8.18 16.48
N VAL A 153 11.34 -9.05 15.55
CA VAL A 153 10.99 -8.65 14.18
C VAL A 153 9.75 -7.74 14.16
N ALA A 154 8.73 -8.06 14.96
CA ALA A 154 7.56 -7.19 15.10
C ALA A 154 7.93 -5.81 15.67
N GLY A 155 8.76 -5.78 16.73
CA GLY A 155 9.26 -4.54 17.33
C GLY A 155 10.11 -3.71 16.35
N LEU A 156 10.99 -4.35 15.59
CA LEU A 156 11.77 -3.70 14.54
C LEU A 156 10.87 -3.09 13.46
N GLY A 157 9.80 -3.80 13.06
CA GLY A 157 8.82 -3.28 12.10
C GLY A 157 8.10 -2.02 12.59
N VAL A 158 7.72 -1.97 13.87
CA VAL A 158 7.10 -0.78 14.48
C VAL A 158 8.11 0.38 14.60
N LEU A 159 9.37 0.10 14.94
CA LEU A 159 10.43 1.12 14.96
C LEU A 159 10.69 1.68 13.56
N ALA A 160 10.74 0.82 12.54
CA ALA A 160 10.91 1.21 11.15
C ALA A 160 9.72 2.05 10.63
N MET A 161 8.49 1.68 11.00
CA MET A 161 7.28 2.47 10.74
C MET A 161 7.40 3.87 11.34
N GLY A 162 7.79 3.97 12.61
CA GLY A 162 8.00 5.25 13.29
C GLY A 162 9.03 6.10 12.57
N ALA A 163 10.24 5.58 12.37
CA ALA A 163 11.32 6.30 11.69
C ALA A 163 10.91 6.79 10.29
N ALA A 164 10.29 5.93 9.49
CA ALA A 164 9.84 6.29 8.13
C ALA A 164 8.73 7.35 8.16
N SER A 165 7.73 7.21 9.03
CA SER A 165 6.68 8.23 9.21
C SER A 165 7.25 9.58 9.65
N PHE A 166 8.21 9.60 10.59
CA PHE A 166 8.90 10.84 10.97
C PHE A 166 9.62 11.48 9.79
N THR A 167 10.33 10.69 8.97
CA THR A 167 11.02 11.23 7.79
C THR A 167 10.04 11.84 6.78
N THR A 168 8.87 11.23 6.58
CA THR A 168 7.84 11.74 5.67
C THR A 168 7.22 13.04 6.19
N ILE A 169 6.94 13.14 7.49
CA ILE A 169 6.39 14.37 8.11
C ILE A 169 7.40 15.52 8.02
N VAL A 170 8.68 15.28 8.33
CA VAL A 170 9.73 16.30 8.21
C VAL A 170 9.95 16.73 6.76
N SER A 171 9.80 15.81 5.81
CA SER A 171 9.89 16.14 4.37
C SER A 171 8.69 16.95 3.90
N TRP A 172 7.55 16.83 4.58
CA TRP A 172 6.36 17.63 4.29
C TRP A 172 6.50 19.07 4.82
N ASP A 173 7.04 19.24 6.02
CA ASP A 173 7.32 20.56 6.62
C ASP A 173 8.36 21.37 5.82
N LYS A 174 9.37 20.69 5.26
CA LYS A 174 10.39 21.30 4.40
C LYS A 174 9.95 21.53 2.94
N GLY A 175 8.75 21.09 2.57
CA GLY A 175 8.20 21.20 1.21
C GLY A 175 7.34 22.44 0.97
N ALA A 176 7.38 23.42 1.88
CA ALA A 176 6.69 24.71 1.77
C ALA A 176 7.63 25.86 1.34
N GLU A 177 8.69 25.55 0.58
CA GLU A 177 9.51 26.51 -0.18
C GLU A 177 9.62 26.09 -1.65
#